data_AF-A0A317VNX3-F1
#
_entry.id   AF-A0A317VNX3-F1
#
_cell.length_a   1.000
_cell.length_b   1.000
_cell.length_c   1.000
_cell.angle_alpha   90.00
_cell.angle_beta   90.00
_cell.angle_gamma   90.00
#
_symmetry.space_group_name_H-M   'P 1'
#
loop_
_entity.id
_entity.type
_entity.pdbx_description
1 polymer ?
#
loop_
_entity_poly.entity_id
_entity_poly.type
_entity_poly.pdbx_seq_one_letter_code
_entity_poly.pdbx_strand_id
1 'polypeptide(L)'
;MPIDDFIEVSKTGRRNGDHIMHRENGTLVELNPATGRAVGKMKATITQRFSFEGVECDVECDCRFIMWCAKGPSGWKVHFKRLFYEKDKIVPVDGKNVPEFSADELKPYPYGYRYLGAAQARLGHKIKLDLPTMADDDKFRGMYEAMERWLGGEDIRETLGIPV
;
A
#
# COMPACT_ATOMS: atom_id res chain seq x y z
N MET A 1 -9.79 -8.74 2.92
CA MET A 1 -10.09 -8.31 4.30
C MET A 1 -11.29 -7.39 4.24
N PRO A 2 -12.39 -7.72 4.95
CA PRO A 2 -13.54 -6.84 5.17
C PRO A 2 -13.17 -5.50 5.81
N ILE A 3 -14.07 -4.51 5.72
CA ILE A 3 -13.82 -3.14 6.21
C ILE A 3 -13.73 -3.06 7.73
N ASP A 4 -14.54 -3.80 8.47
CA ASP A 4 -14.51 -3.77 9.94
C ASP A 4 -13.20 -4.33 10.48
N ASP A 5 -12.73 -5.45 9.91
CA ASP A 5 -11.41 -6.00 10.21
C ASP A 5 -10.28 -5.00 9.88
N PHE A 6 -10.39 -4.30 8.75
CA PHE A 6 -9.43 -3.25 8.38
C PHE A 6 -9.39 -2.12 9.43
N ILE A 7 -10.56 -1.68 9.90
CA ILE A 7 -10.68 -0.63 10.92
C ILE A 7 -10.07 -1.11 12.24
N GLU A 8 -10.37 -2.33 12.68
CA GLU A 8 -9.86 -2.85 13.95
C GLU A 8 -8.35 -3.11 13.92
N VAL A 9 -7.80 -3.59 12.80
CA VAL A 9 -6.35 -3.68 12.59
C VAL A 9 -5.71 -2.30 12.66
N SER A 10 -6.30 -1.29 12.01
CA SER A 10 -5.79 0.09 12.02
C SER A 10 -5.81 0.70 13.43
N LYS A 11 -6.89 0.51 14.19
CA LYS A 11 -6.99 0.97 15.59
C LYS A 11 -5.97 0.27 16.48
N THR A 12 -5.77 -1.03 16.28
CA THR A 12 -4.80 -1.82 17.05
C THR A 12 -3.38 -1.35 16.80
N GLY A 13 -2.98 -1.18 15.53
CA GLY A 13 -1.67 -0.63 15.19
C GLY A 13 -1.45 0.75 15.80
N ARG A 14 -2.45 1.64 15.69
CA ARG A 14 -2.37 2.98 16.29
C ARG A 14 -2.13 2.96 17.81
N ARG A 15 -2.80 2.03 18.54
CA ARG A 15 -2.61 1.84 19.99
C ARG A 15 -1.23 1.27 20.33
N ASN A 16 -0.67 0.45 19.46
CA ASN A 16 0.66 -0.13 19.62
C ASN A 16 1.80 0.85 19.27
N GLY A 17 1.47 2.07 18.87
CA GLY A 17 2.45 3.10 18.51
C GLY A 17 2.78 3.16 17.03
N ASP A 18 2.05 2.46 16.16
CA ASP A 18 2.23 2.56 14.72
C ASP A 18 1.72 3.92 14.23
N HIS A 19 2.65 4.82 13.92
CA HIS A 19 2.38 6.13 13.36
C HIS A 19 2.72 6.13 11.87
N ILE A 20 1.83 5.53 11.07
CA ILE A 20 2.00 5.42 9.61
C ILE A 20 1.26 6.57 8.94
N MET A 21 2.01 7.46 8.30
CA MET A 21 1.46 8.60 7.57
C MET A 21 1.43 8.30 6.08
N HIS A 22 0.39 8.78 5.41
CA HIS A 22 0.25 8.67 3.96
C HIS A 22 0.17 10.07 3.38
N ARG A 23 1.24 10.53 2.73
CA ARG A 23 1.25 11.79 2.00
C ARG A 23 0.70 11.54 0.60
N GLU A 24 -0.43 12.16 0.28
CA GLU A 24 -1.00 12.12 -1.06
C GLU A 24 -0.19 13.03 -1.99
N ASN A 25 0.23 12.49 -3.13
CA ASN A 25 1.06 13.18 -4.12
C ASN A 25 0.30 13.46 -5.43
N GLY A 26 -1.03 13.32 -5.41
CA GLY A 26 -1.92 13.49 -6.54
C GLY A 26 -2.67 12.23 -6.93
N THR A 27 -3.89 12.44 -7.42
CA THR A 27 -4.82 11.37 -7.79
C THR A 27 -5.39 11.60 -9.18
N LEU A 28 -5.32 10.56 -10.03
CA LEU A 28 -6.08 10.48 -11.27
C LEU A 28 -7.36 9.68 -11.02
N VAL A 29 -8.48 10.15 -11.56
CA VAL A 29 -9.76 9.43 -11.50
C VAL A 29 -10.25 9.15 -12.91
N GLU A 30 -10.43 7.88 -13.23
CA GLU A 30 -11.16 7.46 -14.41
C GLU A 30 -12.61 7.17 -13.99
N LEU A 31 -13.56 7.85 -14.63
CA LEU A 31 -14.98 7.80 -14.30
C LEU A 31 -15.75 7.28 -15.51
N ASN A 32 -16.54 6.23 -15.31
CA ASN A 32 -17.54 5.77 -16.28
C ASN A 32 -18.96 6.02 -15.72
N PRO A 33 -19.63 7.10 -16.16
CA PRO A 33 -20.99 7.40 -15.70
C PRO A 33 -22.02 6.35 -16.11
N ALA A 34 -21.82 5.64 -17.23
CA ALA A 34 -22.78 4.66 -17.75
C ALA A 34 -22.90 3.43 -16.84
N THR A 35 -21.79 3.03 -16.21
CA THR A 35 -21.75 1.90 -15.27
C THR A 35 -21.83 2.36 -13.81
N GLY A 36 -21.73 3.67 -13.55
CA GLY A 36 -21.65 4.21 -12.19
C GLY A 36 -20.37 3.77 -11.45
N ARG A 37 -19.30 3.50 -12.20
CA ARG A 37 -18.01 3.00 -11.68
C ARG A 37 -16.91 4.03 -11.91
N ALA A 38 -15.93 4.02 -11.01
CA ALA A 38 -14.73 4.83 -11.15
C ALA A 38 -13.50 4.07 -10.62
N VAL A 39 -12.33 4.42 -11.12
CA VAL A 39 -11.03 3.96 -10.63
C VAL A 39 -10.22 5.19 -10.22
N GLY A 40 -9.81 5.22 -8.95
CA GLY A 40 -8.85 6.20 -8.44
C GLY A 40 -7.45 5.61 -8.43
N LYS A 41 -6.50 6.27 -9.09
CA LYS A 41 -5.07 5.95 -9.09
C LYS A 41 -4.31 7.08 -8.40
N MET A 42 -3.98 6.86 -7.13
CA MET A 42 -3.39 7.86 -6.25
C MET A 42 -1.93 7.54 -6.00
N LYS A 43 -1.04 8.50 -6.30
CA LYS A 43 0.35 8.43 -5.86
C LYS A 43 0.42 8.82 -4.40
N ALA A 44 1.17 8.09 -3.61
CA ALA A 44 1.38 8.42 -2.21
C ALA A 44 2.79 8.04 -1.76
N THR A 45 3.25 8.71 -0.71
CA THR A 45 4.42 8.30 0.06
C THR A 45 3.96 7.86 1.44
N ILE A 46 4.25 6.61 1.79
CA ILE A 46 4.04 6.08 3.14
C ILE A 46 5.27 6.43 3.97
N THR A 47 5.08 7.12 5.09
CA THR A 47 6.14 7.46 6.02
C THR A 47 5.86 6.80 7.37
N GLN A 48 6.84 6.08 7.90
CA GLN A 48 6.82 5.59 9.28
C GLN A 48 8.16 5.91 9.94
N ARG A 49 8.09 6.44 11.17
CA ARG A 49 9.28 6.69 11.99
C ARG A 49 9.65 5.46 12.79
N PHE A 50 10.95 5.17 12.87
CA PHE A 50 11.53 4.09 13.65
C PHE A 50 12.66 4.61 14.52
N SER A 51 12.92 3.93 15.63
CA SER A 51 14.10 4.12 16.47
C SER A 51 14.72 2.75 16.73
N PHE A 52 15.93 2.56 16.25
CA PHE A 52 16.70 1.33 16.46
C PHE A 52 18.01 1.68 17.14
N GLU A 53 18.26 1.10 18.31
CA GLU A 53 19.49 1.32 19.09
C GLU A 53 19.77 2.81 19.36
N GLY A 54 18.71 3.62 19.52
CA GLY A 54 18.81 5.07 19.76
C GLY A 54 19.01 5.92 18.50
N VAL A 55 19.06 5.32 17.31
CA VAL A 55 19.11 6.04 16.02
C VAL A 55 17.70 6.15 15.44
N GLU A 56 17.22 7.37 15.27
CA GLU A 56 15.91 7.65 14.66
C GLU A 56 16.01 7.85 13.15
N CYS A 57 15.13 7.17 12.42
CA CYS A 57 14.99 7.34 10.98
C CYS A 57 13.52 7.27 10.54
N ASP A 58 13.19 7.99 9.48
CA ASP A 58 11.95 7.78 8.75
C ASP A 58 12.20 6.82 7.59
N VAL A 59 11.33 5.84 7.40
CA VAL A 59 11.27 5.11 6.13
C VAL A 59 10.17 5.74 5.30
N GLU A 60 10.54 6.22 4.11
CA GLU A 60 9.61 6.72 3.11
C GLU A 60 9.50 5.73 1.96
N CYS A 61 8.28 5.25 1.70
CA CYS A 61 7.97 4.28 0.66
C CYS A 61 6.96 4.85 -0.33
N ASP A 62 7.41 5.08 -1.57
CA ASP A 62 6.55 5.55 -2.65
C ASP A 62 5.70 4.40 -3.19
N CYS A 63 4.41 4.64 -3.36
CA CYS A 63 3.46 3.65 -3.83
C CYS A 63 2.34 4.28 -4.68
N ARG A 64 1.56 3.42 -5.35
CA ARG A 64 0.29 3.84 -5.96
C ARG A 64 -0.86 3.04 -5.38
N PHE A 65 -1.80 3.75 -4.77
CA PHE A 65 -3.08 3.18 -4.40
C PHE A 65 -4.00 3.11 -5.61
N ILE A 66 -4.60 1.95 -5.80
CA ILE A 66 -5.67 1.72 -6.76
C ILE A 66 -6.96 1.49 -5.96
N MET A 67 -7.95 2.33 -6.22
CA MET A 67 -9.24 2.32 -5.55
C MET A 67 -10.33 2.09 -6.60
N TRP A 68 -11.10 1.03 -6.44
CA TRP A 68 -12.24 0.72 -7.29
C TRP A 68 -13.51 1.21 -6.61
N CYS A 69 -14.11 2.24 -7.16
CA CYS A 69 -15.23 2.97 -6.59
C CYS A 69 -16.53 2.71 -7.35
N ALA A 70 -17.65 2.68 -6.64
CA ALA A 70 -18.97 2.61 -7.26
C ALA A 70 -19.93 3.61 -6.61
N LYS A 71 -20.88 4.09 -7.41
CA LYS A 71 -21.94 4.96 -6.95
C LYS A 71 -23.13 4.13 -6.47
N GLY A 72 -23.42 4.22 -5.17
CA GLY A 72 -24.64 3.68 -4.58
C GLY A 72 -25.67 4.77 -4.25
N PRO A 73 -26.80 4.42 -3.63
CA PRO A 73 -27.84 5.37 -3.22
C PRO A 73 -27.32 6.46 -2.26
N SER A 74 -26.33 6.15 -1.44
CA SER A 74 -25.69 7.08 -0.49
C SER A 74 -24.45 7.79 -1.04
N GLY A 75 -24.24 7.70 -2.36
CA GLY A 75 -23.10 8.31 -3.06
C GLY A 75 -21.98 7.32 -3.36
N TRP A 76 -20.79 7.86 -3.61
CA TRP A 76 -19.62 7.08 -3.99
C TRP A 76 -18.96 6.40 -2.79
N LYS A 77 -18.57 5.14 -2.95
CA LYS A 77 -17.79 4.36 -1.98
C LYS A 77 -16.64 3.65 -2.67
N VAL A 78 -15.56 3.43 -1.94
CA VAL A 78 -14.47 2.53 -2.35
C VAL A 78 -14.90 1.11 -2.01
N HIS A 79 -14.98 0.25 -3.03
CA HIS A 79 -15.31 -1.17 -2.87
C HIS A 79 -14.07 -2.03 -2.68
N PHE A 80 -13.02 -1.72 -3.44
CA PHE A 80 -11.74 -2.41 -3.33
C PHE A 80 -10.60 -1.40 -3.27
N LYS A 81 -9.55 -1.78 -2.55
CA LYS A 81 -8.30 -1.04 -2.45
C LYS A 81 -7.14 -2.02 -2.59
N ARG A 82 -6.19 -1.68 -3.44
CA ARG A 82 -4.87 -2.29 -3.54
C ARG A 82 -3.83 -1.19 -3.66
N LEU A 83 -2.58 -1.58 -3.57
CA LEU A 83 -1.47 -0.72 -3.92
C LEU A 83 -0.33 -1.58 -4.48
N PHE A 84 0.54 -0.97 -5.26
CA PHE A 84 1.87 -1.51 -5.53
C PHE A 84 2.93 -0.56 -5.02
N TYR A 85 4.00 -1.15 -4.50
CA TYR A 85 5.14 -0.44 -3.98
C TYR A 85 6.14 -0.15 -5.10
N GLU A 86 6.63 1.09 -5.18
CA GLU A 86 7.53 1.52 -6.25
C GLU A 86 8.99 1.46 -5.80
N LYS A 87 9.30 2.09 -4.67
CA LYS A 87 10.63 2.16 -4.07
C LYS A 87 10.54 2.73 -2.66
N ASP A 88 11.53 2.46 -1.84
CA ASP A 88 11.65 3.10 -0.54
C ASP A 88 13.07 3.58 -0.24
N LYS A 89 13.19 4.36 0.83
CA LYS A 89 14.44 4.92 1.33
C LYS A 89 14.35 5.16 2.83
N ILE A 90 15.51 5.13 3.47
CA ILE A 90 15.69 5.59 4.85
C ILE A 90 16.13 7.05 4.82
N VAL A 91 15.50 7.88 5.66
CA VAL A 91 15.83 9.29 5.85
C VAL A 91 16.26 9.47 7.32
N PRO A 92 17.50 9.92 7.58
CA PRO A 92 17.96 10.16 8.94
C PRO A 92 17.21 11.34 9.56
N VAL A 93 16.66 11.17 10.77
CA VAL A 93 15.93 12.27 11.45
C VAL A 93 16.90 13.35 11.95
N ASP A 94 18.07 12.94 12.41
CA ASP A 94 19.16 13.85 12.84
C ASP A 94 19.99 14.41 11.67
N GLY A 95 19.63 14.05 10.44
CA GLY A 95 20.33 14.43 9.21
C GLY A 95 21.67 13.73 8.98
N LYS A 96 22.03 12.72 9.78
CA LYS A 96 23.36 12.11 9.75
C LYS A 96 23.32 10.59 9.82
N ASN A 97 22.62 10.03 10.80
CA ASN A 97 22.75 8.63 11.16
C ASN A 97 21.56 7.82 10.67
N VAL A 98 21.85 6.70 10.00
CA VAL A 98 20.86 5.70 9.60
C VAL A 98 21.19 4.38 10.29
N PRO A 99 20.19 3.62 10.77
CA PRO A 99 20.42 2.28 11.30
C PRO A 99 21.04 1.36 10.26
N GLU A 100 21.89 0.44 10.69
CA GLU A 100 22.45 -0.57 9.80
C GLU A 100 21.41 -1.64 9.49
N PHE A 101 21.30 -2.01 8.22
CA PHE A 101 20.51 -3.16 7.74
C PHE A 101 21.42 -4.06 6.94
N SER A 102 21.52 -5.33 7.33
CA SER A 102 22.42 -6.27 6.64
C SER A 102 21.82 -6.71 5.29
N ALA A 103 22.68 -7.13 4.37
CA ALA A 103 22.22 -7.66 3.08
C ALA A 103 21.30 -8.88 3.26
N ASP A 104 21.59 -9.76 4.23
CA ASP A 104 20.80 -10.95 4.52
C ASP A 104 19.42 -10.61 5.11
N GLU A 105 19.35 -9.58 5.95
CA GLU A 105 18.07 -9.07 6.46
C GLU A 105 17.21 -8.50 5.33
N LEU A 106 17.81 -7.76 4.40
CA LEU A 106 17.07 -7.09 3.32
C LEU A 106 16.68 -8.02 2.17
N LYS A 107 17.43 -9.11 1.97
CA LYS A 107 17.28 -10.07 0.85
C LYS A 107 15.85 -10.59 0.63
N PRO A 108 15.06 -10.92 1.67
CA PRO A 108 13.70 -11.43 1.47
C PRO A 108 12.72 -10.39 0.94
N TYR A 109 13.01 -9.10 1.10
CA TYR A 109 12.07 -8.03 0.80
C TYR A 109 12.25 -7.49 -0.63
N PRO A 110 11.18 -7.42 -1.43
CA PRO A 110 11.18 -6.79 -2.75
C PRO A 110 11.65 -5.34 -2.70
N TYR A 111 12.29 -4.90 -3.79
CA TYR A 111 12.88 -3.55 -3.88
C TYR A 111 11.90 -2.41 -3.56
N GLY A 112 10.62 -2.56 -3.92
CA GLY A 112 9.62 -1.51 -3.74
C GLY A 112 9.33 -1.10 -2.29
N TYR A 113 9.53 -2.01 -1.32
CA TYR A 113 9.21 -1.78 0.10
C TYR A 113 10.22 -2.46 1.03
N ARG A 114 11.47 -2.55 0.58
CA ARG A 114 12.54 -3.32 1.21
C ARG A 114 12.82 -2.88 2.65
N TYR A 115 13.12 -1.60 2.83
CA TYR A 115 13.43 -1.04 4.14
C TYR A 115 12.19 -0.91 5.01
N LEU A 116 11.03 -0.60 4.43
CA LEU A 116 9.78 -0.52 5.19
C LEU A 116 9.41 -1.90 5.75
N GLY A 117 9.50 -2.94 4.92
CA GLY A 117 9.28 -4.32 5.31
C GLY A 117 10.26 -4.77 6.40
N ALA A 118 11.56 -4.55 6.20
CA ALA A 118 12.58 -4.89 7.20
C ALA A 118 12.36 -4.17 8.54
N ALA A 119 12.11 -2.85 8.51
CA ALA A 119 11.88 -2.06 9.71
C ALA A 119 10.62 -2.48 10.46
N GLN A 120 9.52 -2.77 9.75
CA GLN A 120 8.30 -3.30 10.38
C GLN A 120 8.50 -4.73 10.91
N ALA A 121 9.31 -5.56 10.25
CA ALA A 121 9.66 -6.88 10.77
C ALA A 121 10.47 -6.81 12.07
N ARG A 122 11.38 -5.83 12.22
CA ARG A 122 12.09 -5.55 13.49
C ARG A 122 11.12 -5.18 14.63
N LEU A 123 9.98 -4.55 14.32
CA LEU A 123 8.91 -4.29 15.30
C LEU A 123 8.04 -5.52 15.60
N GLY A 124 8.31 -6.67 14.97
CA GLY A 124 7.58 -7.92 15.18
C GLY A 124 6.35 -8.10 14.27
N HIS A 125 6.15 -7.22 13.28
CA HIS A 125 5.04 -7.40 12.34
C HIS A 125 5.31 -8.57 11.38
N LYS A 126 4.25 -9.31 11.04
CA LYS A 126 4.29 -10.31 9.97
C LYS A 126 4.20 -9.60 8.62
N ILE A 127 5.30 -9.59 7.88
CA ILE A 127 5.38 -8.93 6.58
C ILE A 127 4.97 -9.90 5.47
N LYS A 128 4.08 -9.44 4.60
CA LYS A 128 3.76 -10.15 3.36
C LYS A 128 4.87 -9.87 2.37
N LEU A 129 5.57 -10.91 1.93
CA LEU A 129 6.70 -10.81 0.99
C LEU A 129 6.25 -10.74 -0.48
N ASP A 130 5.01 -11.13 -0.74
CA ASP A 130 4.45 -11.28 -2.07
C ASP A 130 3.57 -10.08 -2.48
N LEU A 131 3.81 -8.90 -1.89
CA LEU A 131 3.05 -7.70 -2.23
C LEU A 131 3.41 -7.20 -3.65
N PRO A 132 2.42 -6.68 -4.40
CA PRO A 132 2.67 -6.14 -5.73
C PRO A 132 3.71 -5.02 -5.75
N THR A 133 4.56 -5.02 -6.76
CA THR A 133 5.56 -3.96 -7.01
C THR A 133 5.44 -3.43 -8.44
N MET A 134 6.35 -2.56 -8.86
CA MET A 134 6.46 -2.09 -10.24
C MET A 134 7.04 -3.13 -11.22
N ALA A 135 7.35 -4.36 -10.76
CA ALA A 135 7.73 -5.44 -11.65
C ALA A 135 6.55 -5.78 -12.58
N ASP A 136 6.83 -5.96 -13.87
CA ASP A 136 5.81 -6.35 -14.87
C ASP A 136 5.46 -7.84 -14.75
N ASP A 137 4.84 -8.19 -13.63
CA ASP A 137 4.37 -9.53 -13.27
C ASP A 137 2.84 -9.64 -13.37
N ASP A 138 2.32 -10.85 -13.13
CA ASP A 138 0.88 -11.12 -13.21
C ASP A 138 0.06 -10.30 -12.20
N LYS A 139 0.64 -9.93 -11.04
CA LYS A 139 -0.05 -9.09 -10.05
C LYS A 139 -0.16 -7.66 -10.54
N PHE A 140 0.91 -7.12 -11.14
CA PHE A 140 0.92 -5.80 -11.75
C PHE A 140 -0.09 -5.72 -12.91
N ARG A 141 -0.03 -6.67 -13.85
CA ARG A 141 -0.95 -6.74 -15.01
C ARG A 141 -2.39 -6.98 -14.57
N GLY A 142 -2.63 -7.89 -13.63
CA GLY A 142 -3.96 -8.18 -13.09
C GLY A 142 -4.62 -6.98 -12.42
N MET A 143 -3.84 -6.07 -11.81
CA MET A 143 -4.41 -4.81 -11.32
C MET A 143 -4.94 -3.93 -12.45
N TYR A 144 -4.25 -3.85 -13.59
CA TYR A 144 -4.72 -3.08 -14.75
C TYR A 144 -5.92 -3.73 -15.41
N GLU A 145 -5.93 -5.05 -15.57
CA GLU A 145 -7.11 -5.79 -16.04
C GLU A 145 -8.33 -5.51 -15.13
N ALA A 146 -8.13 -5.56 -13.81
CA ALA A 146 -9.18 -5.26 -12.85
C ALA A 146 -9.66 -3.80 -12.94
N MET A 147 -8.82 -2.83 -13.31
CA MET A 147 -9.26 -1.45 -13.56
C MET A 147 -10.22 -1.39 -14.75
N GLU A 148 -9.85 -2.01 -15.88
CA GLU A 148 -10.67 -2.02 -17.10
C GLU A 148 -12.01 -2.73 -16.89
N ARG A 149 -11.98 -3.94 -16.34
CA ARG A 149 -13.18 -4.74 -16.06
C ARG A 149 -14.14 -4.03 -15.11
N TRP A 150 -13.61 -3.38 -14.07
CA TRP A 150 -14.43 -2.60 -13.15
C TRP A 150 -15.10 -1.41 -13.81
N LEU A 151 -14.39 -0.66 -14.66
CA LEU A 151 -14.98 0.45 -15.42
C LEU A 151 -16.06 -0.06 -16.38
N GLY A 152 -15.90 -1.28 -16.91
CA GLY A 152 -16.90 -2.02 -17.70
C GLY A 152 -18.11 -2.51 -16.90
N GLY A 153 -18.08 -2.44 -15.56
CA GLY A 153 -19.18 -2.85 -14.69
C GLY A 153 -19.10 -4.30 -14.21
N GLU A 154 -18.01 -5.01 -14.50
CA GLU A 154 -17.80 -6.41 -14.12
C GLU A 154 -17.38 -6.58 -12.64
N ASP A 155 -17.52 -7.80 -12.13
CA ASP A 155 -16.89 -8.21 -10.87
C ASP A 155 -15.40 -8.50 -11.10
N ILE A 156 -14.57 -8.09 -10.15
CA ILE A 156 -13.10 -8.18 -10.21
C ILE A 156 -12.52 -8.98 -9.04
N ARG A 157 -13.36 -9.62 -8.20
CA ARG A 157 -12.88 -10.40 -7.05
C ARG A 157 -11.89 -11.48 -7.46
N GLU A 158 -12.21 -12.25 -8.50
CA GLU A 158 -11.32 -13.27 -9.05
C GLU A 158 -10.01 -12.67 -9.56
N THR A 159 -10.06 -11.61 -10.37
CA THR A 159 -8.89 -10.88 -10.88
C THR A 159 -7.98 -10.38 -9.77
N LEU A 160 -8.56 -9.99 -8.63
CA LEU A 160 -7.83 -9.52 -7.45
C LEU A 160 -7.44 -10.63 -6.46
N GLY A 161 -7.67 -11.90 -6.80
CA GLY A 161 -7.41 -13.06 -5.95
C GLY A 161 -8.20 -13.04 -4.64
N ILE A 162 -9.39 -12.44 -4.63
CA ILE A 162 -10.29 -12.37 -3.48
C ILE A 162 -11.22 -13.58 -3.58
N PRO A 163 -11.26 -14.47 -2.57
CA PRO A 163 -12.23 -15.57 -2.54
C PRO A 163 -13.66 -15.03 -2.70
N VAL A 164 -14.42 -15.66 -3.59
CA VAL A 164 -15.81 -15.28 -3.92
C VAL A 164 -16.78 -15.81 -2.89
#